data_AF-A0A952WE58-F1
#
_entry.id   AF-A0A952WE58-F1
#
_cell.length_a   1.000
_cell.length_b   1.000
_cell.length_c   1.000
_cell.angle_alpha   90.00
_cell.angle_beta   90.00
_cell.angle_gamma   90.00
#
_symmetry.space_group_name_H-M   'P 1'
#
loop_
_entity.id
_entity.type
_entity.pdbx_description
1 polymer ?
#
loop_
_entity_poly.entity_id
_entity_poly.type
_entity_poly.pdbx_seq_one_letter_code
_entity_poly.pdbx_strand_id
1 'polypeptide(L)'
;MRGIDVHVGRGESPHRRQLTRLISESLIDPVFQPIVDVQRAAITGFEALTRPRADSGFADPGVLFDVAEGSGMLWPLEQVTRRAAFDAAAGWSSGVLLFMNCSPQVFADERFADEVQASVLATTGLSPGRVVLEITERSEQEHIDGLTRQVAALKERGFQIAIDDVGAGTSGLNRIMRLRPHWLKLDRDLIDSIDRDRVKQNLIRFMVHFARLSGVRIIAEGVERAEELATLMDLGIVHAQGYFLGKPGSRHQTLHDEVVGWLRQRWVDTQSVRLSRPAGQRVSRLIRPAFAVEARTPIAEVATLLREEETIPGAVVVDESGARCIGWADRDWLMERASSEQAGYPIAAILPSCATLVSPEDSIHEVVELLSARDPRFASHPLIVVQDSRLLGIVTVHDVLSTVSEMSRNPLVRTAPITGMPGRIYADEHLAAMLSQSASLPRSQQHDAMLVDIRHFSDYNGAYGYELGDQLLQELCNALRIEVMSCSPHVFAAHIGDDRFLVTAPPGVLMDRLPHLVSRFEQAASALSAAPIGEQTSGREGIGIRAVLAPSFASQVEDARGVFRMFGEMKAAAENTGHKGERLGSSSVLLRNQSEPVPLRLTA
;
A
#
# COMPACT_ATOMS: atom_id res chain seq x y z
N MET A 1 47.10 47.78 -34.22
CA MET A 1 47.95 47.95 -33.01
C MET A 1 47.00 48.19 -31.83
N ARG A 2 46.90 47.34 -30.81
CA ARG A 2 47.89 46.42 -30.22
C ARG A 2 47.25 45.04 -30.05
N GLY A 3 47.92 44.03 -30.60
CA GLY A 3 47.63 42.64 -30.29
C GLY A 3 48.06 42.33 -28.86
N ILE A 4 47.23 41.55 -28.17
CA ILE A 4 47.64 40.83 -26.98
C ILE A 4 48.03 39.45 -27.49
N ASP A 5 49.34 39.24 -27.60
CA ASP A 5 49.94 37.92 -27.79
C ASP A 5 49.51 37.02 -26.64
N VAL A 6 48.63 36.07 -26.93
CA VAL A 6 48.35 34.95 -26.03
C VAL A 6 49.53 33.99 -26.16
N HIS A 7 50.53 34.17 -25.30
CA HIS A 7 51.56 33.17 -25.08
C HIS A 7 50.91 31.87 -24.61
N VAL A 8 51.14 30.83 -25.41
CA VAL A 8 50.81 29.43 -25.15
C VAL A 8 51.59 28.95 -23.92
N GLY A 9 50.96 29.05 -22.75
CA GLY A 9 51.36 28.33 -21.53
C GLY A 9 50.49 27.10 -21.36
N ARG A 10 50.93 25.94 -21.85
CA ARG A 10 50.31 24.63 -21.59
C ARG A 10 50.53 24.22 -20.12
N GLY A 11 49.75 24.77 -19.20
CA GLY A 11 49.61 24.24 -17.85
C GLY A 11 48.22 23.64 -17.71
N GLU A 12 48.10 22.36 -17.34
CA GLU A 12 46.81 21.78 -16.96
C GLU A 12 46.16 22.62 -15.85
N SER A 13 44.82 22.75 -15.84
CA SER A 13 44.15 23.45 -14.74
C SER A 13 44.48 22.74 -13.41
N PRO A 14 44.62 23.47 -12.29
CA PRO A 14 44.91 22.88 -10.98
C PRO A 14 43.94 21.73 -10.62
N HIS A 15 42.66 21.89 -10.97
CA HIS A 15 41.62 20.89 -10.78
C HIS A 15 41.82 19.64 -11.65
N ARG A 16 42.25 19.79 -12.90
CA ARG A 16 42.57 18.64 -13.77
C ARG A 16 43.75 17.85 -13.23
N ARG A 17 44.80 18.52 -12.73
CA ARG A 17 45.94 17.82 -12.07
C ARG A 17 45.50 17.06 -10.82
N GLN A 18 44.66 17.66 -9.98
CA GLN A 18 44.11 17.00 -8.79
C GLN A 18 43.27 15.78 -9.18
N LEU A 19 42.43 15.91 -10.22
CA LEU A 19 41.61 14.82 -10.73
C LEU A 19 42.46 13.67 -11.30
N THR A 20 43.47 13.99 -12.12
CA THR A 20 44.43 12.99 -12.65
C THR A 20 45.11 12.24 -11.51
N ARG A 21 45.54 12.95 -10.46
CA ARG A 21 46.16 12.35 -9.28
C ARG A 21 45.19 11.43 -8.54
N LEU A 22 43.98 11.90 -8.25
CA LEU A 22 42.93 11.13 -7.58
C LEU A 22 42.65 9.81 -8.33
N ILE A 23 42.54 9.88 -9.65
CA ILE A 23 42.31 8.70 -10.51
C ILE A 23 43.54 7.77 -10.48
N SER A 24 44.75 8.28 -10.70
CA SER A 24 45.95 7.45 -10.76
C SER A 24 46.31 6.78 -9.44
N GLU A 25 46.09 7.48 -8.32
CA GLU A 25 46.35 6.99 -6.96
C GLU A 25 45.13 6.29 -6.34
N SER A 26 43.99 6.23 -7.07
CA SER A 26 42.72 5.66 -6.60
C SER A 26 42.27 6.21 -5.24
N LEU A 27 42.29 7.55 -5.08
CA LEU A 27 42.02 8.21 -3.81
C LEU A 27 40.51 8.33 -3.50
N ILE A 28 39.80 7.21 -3.53
CA ILE A 28 38.35 7.11 -3.35
C ILE A 28 38.04 6.01 -2.34
N ASP A 29 37.27 6.36 -1.32
CA ASP A 29 36.76 5.41 -0.33
C ASP A 29 35.22 5.30 -0.50
N PRO A 30 34.67 4.17 -0.96
CA PRO A 30 33.22 4.01 -1.05
C PRO A 30 32.61 3.84 0.35
N VAL A 31 31.46 4.47 0.57
CA VAL A 31 30.58 4.20 1.72
C VAL A 31 29.30 3.54 1.24
N PHE A 32 28.64 2.80 2.12
CA PHE A 32 27.52 1.94 1.76
C PHE A 32 26.28 2.32 2.53
N GLN A 33 25.16 2.52 1.86
CA GLN A 33 23.88 2.73 2.52
C GLN A 33 22.98 1.50 2.35
N PRO A 34 22.37 0.97 3.43
CA PRO A 34 21.58 -0.26 3.33
C PRO A 34 20.24 -0.01 2.64
N ILE A 35 19.90 -0.93 1.73
CA ILE A 35 18.56 -1.11 1.16
C ILE A 35 17.93 -2.32 1.84
N VAL A 36 16.79 -2.11 2.47
CA VAL A 36 16.18 -3.06 3.41
C VAL A 36 14.93 -3.66 2.82
N ASP A 37 14.83 -5.00 2.85
CA ASP A 37 13.55 -5.70 2.73
C ASP A 37 12.79 -5.55 4.04
N VAL A 38 11.75 -4.72 4.01
CA VAL A 38 10.96 -4.36 5.19
C VAL A 38 10.08 -5.51 5.68
N GLN A 39 9.84 -6.53 4.85
CA GLN A 39 9.04 -7.71 5.21
C GLN A 39 9.90 -8.74 5.95
N ARG A 40 11.12 -8.96 5.45
CA ARG A 40 12.10 -9.89 6.05
C ARG A 40 12.87 -9.27 7.21
N ALA A 41 12.80 -7.94 7.36
CA ALA A 41 13.64 -7.17 8.28
C ALA A 41 15.13 -7.47 8.06
N ALA A 42 15.55 -7.47 6.80
CA ALA A 42 16.89 -7.87 6.38
C ALA A 42 17.42 -6.94 5.28
N ILE A 43 18.74 -6.79 5.22
CA ILE A 43 19.40 -6.01 4.16
C ILE A 43 19.36 -6.82 2.86
N THR A 44 18.75 -6.24 1.82
CA THR A 44 18.74 -6.79 0.46
C THR A 44 20.01 -6.43 -0.29
N GLY A 45 20.52 -5.23 -0.06
CA GLY A 45 21.69 -4.73 -0.77
C GLY A 45 22.23 -3.46 -0.16
N PHE A 46 23.29 -2.95 -0.76
CA PHE A 46 23.86 -1.67 -0.41
C PHE A 46 24.02 -0.81 -1.66
N GLU A 47 23.65 0.45 -1.54
CA GLU A 47 24.06 1.47 -2.49
C GLU A 47 25.47 1.95 -2.15
N ALA A 48 26.36 1.89 -3.13
CA ALA A 48 27.70 2.42 -3.02
C ALA A 48 27.73 3.91 -3.38
N LEU A 49 28.16 4.72 -2.42
CA LEU A 49 28.29 6.15 -2.55
C LEU A 49 29.77 6.53 -2.53
N THR A 50 30.18 7.25 -3.58
CA THR A 50 31.56 7.71 -3.71
C THR A 50 31.90 8.74 -2.62
N ARG A 51 33.02 8.55 -1.92
CA ARG A 51 33.63 9.60 -1.09
C ARG A 51 35.08 9.81 -1.53
N PRO A 52 35.45 11.01 -1.99
CA PRO A 52 36.85 11.34 -2.19
C PRO A 52 37.57 11.29 -0.84
N ARG A 53 38.79 10.77 -0.83
CA ARG A 53 39.61 10.81 0.40
C ARG A 53 39.99 12.24 0.74
N ALA A 54 40.20 12.53 2.02
CA ALA A 54 40.57 13.88 2.48
C ALA A 54 41.88 14.40 1.85
N ASP A 55 42.79 13.50 1.46
CA ASP A 55 44.08 13.80 0.80
C ASP A 55 43.98 13.96 -0.73
N SER A 56 42.79 13.80 -1.30
CA SER A 56 42.53 13.90 -2.75
C SER A 56 42.39 15.33 -3.25
N GLY A 57 42.09 16.28 -2.37
CA GLY A 57 41.81 17.68 -2.72
C GLY A 57 40.34 17.99 -3.04
N PHE A 58 39.46 16.99 -2.97
CA PHE A 58 38.01 17.15 -3.08
C PHE A 58 37.34 16.78 -1.76
N ALA A 59 36.47 17.64 -1.24
CA ALA A 59 35.69 17.38 -0.02
C ALA A 59 34.29 16.85 -0.34
N ASP A 60 33.72 17.29 -1.45
CA ASP A 60 32.35 16.98 -1.87
C ASP A 60 32.36 16.11 -3.14
N PRO A 61 31.64 14.98 -3.17
CA PRO A 61 31.54 14.14 -4.35
C PRO A 61 30.84 14.85 -5.52
N GLY A 62 29.81 15.67 -5.29
CA GLY A 62 29.13 16.41 -6.36
C GLY A 62 30.10 17.30 -7.12
N VAL A 63 30.89 18.10 -6.39
CA VAL A 63 31.96 18.94 -6.97
C VAL A 63 33.00 18.12 -7.74
N LEU A 64 33.37 16.92 -7.25
CA LEU A 64 34.28 16.02 -7.95
C LEU A 64 33.72 15.59 -9.32
N PHE A 65 32.45 15.18 -9.37
CA PHE A 65 31.81 14.74 -10.60
C PHE A 65 31.60 15.90 -11.58
N ASP A 66 31.18 17.08 -11.12
CA ASP A 66 31.04 18.29 -11.95
C ASP A 66 32.38 18.68 -12.62
N VAL A 67 33.47 18.64 -11.85
CA VAL A 67 34.82 18.95 -12.36
C VAL A 67 35.29 17.90 -13.36
N ALA A 68 34.97 16.63 -13.13
CA ALA A 68 35.33 15.55 -14.03
C ALA A 68 34.57 15.63 -15.36
N GLU A 69 33.28 15.95 -15.33
CA GLU A 69 32.47 16.21 -16.51
C GLU A 69 33.02 17.40 -17.31
N GLY A 70 33.20 18.56 -16.67
CA GLY A 70 33.76 19.75 -17.31
C GLY A 70 35.19 19.58 -17.85
N SER A 71 35.92 18.56 -17.39
CA SER A 71 37.28 18.24 -17.84
C SER A 71 37.35 17.09 -18.86
N GLY A 72 36.21 16.47 -19.20
CA GLY A 72 36.15 15.29 -20.08
C GLY A 72 36.77 14.03 -19.49
N MET A 73 36.81 13.94 -18.15
CA MET A 73 37.45 12.86 -17.38
C MET A 73 36.43 12.04 -16.57
N LEU A 74 35.14 12.12 -16.92
CA LEU A 74 34.08 11.38 -16.25
C LEU A 74 34.25 9.86 -16.39
N TRP A 75 34.59 9.37 -17.58
CA TRP A 75 34.87 7.95 -17.82
C TRP A 75 35.96 7.36 -16.90
N PRO A 76 37.20 7.91 -16.87
CA PRO A 76 38.25 7.37 -16.01
C PRO A 76 37.96 7.56 -14.52
N LEU A 77 37.24 8.62 -14.12
CA LEU A 77 36.79 8.77 -12.75
C LEU A 77 35.85 7.63 -12.35
N GLU A 78 34.78 7.40 -13.14
CA GLU A 78 33.82 6.36 -12.79
C GLU A 78 34.40 4.95 -12.87
N GLN A 79 35.41 4.72 -13.70
CA GLN A 79 36.12 3.45 -13.71
C GLN A 79 36.78 3.16 -12.36
N VAL A 80 37.42 4.17 -11.75
CA VAL A 80 38.05 4.05 -10.43
C VAL A 80 37.01 3.91 -9.32
N THR A 81 35.90 4.66 -9.37
CA THR A 81 34.82 4.53 -8.37
C THR A 81 34.15 3.14 -8.43
N ARG A 82 33.86 2.62 -9.63
CA ARG A 82 33.33 1.26 -9.83
C ARG A 82 34.29 0.21 -9.28
N ARG A 83 35.58 0.32 -9.63
CA ARG A 83 36.61 -0.61 -9.15
C ARG A 83 36.67 -0.62 -7.62
N ALA A 84 36.75 0.55 -6.99
CA ALA A 84 36.79 0.68 -5.54
C ALA A 84 35.55 0.05 -4.87
N ALA A 85 34.35 0.28 -5.43
CA ALA A 85 33.12 -0.30 -4.92
C ALA A 85 33.05 -1.82 -5.08
N PHE A 86 33.48 -2.37 -6.22
CA PHE A 86 33.55 -3.81 -6.43
C PHE A 86 34.53 -4.47 -5.46
N ASP A 87 35.75 -3.94 -5.35
CA ASP A 87 36.76 -4.45 -4.43
C ASP A 87 36.26 -4.39 -2.97
N ALA A 88 35.57 -3.32 -2.59
CA ALA A 88 34.97 -3.17 -1.26
C ALA A 88 33.74 -4.08 -1.04
N ALA A 89 33.08 -4.57 -2.08
CA ALA A 89 31.98 -5.55 -1.99
C ALA A 89 32.47 -7.01 -2.03
N ALA A 90 33.76 -7.25 -2.34
CA ALA A 90 34.33 -8.59 -2.44
C ALA A 90 34.09 -9.42 -1.16
N GLY A 91 33.55 -10.63 -1.30
CA GLY A 91 33.26 -11.52 -0.17
C GLY A 91 31.96 -11.25 0.61
N TRP A 92 31.10 -10.33 0.16
CA TRP A 92 29.73 -10.26 0.72
C TRP A 92 28.94 -11.56 0.49
N SER A 93 28.02 -11.86 1.39
CA SER A 93 27.15 -13.05 1.32
C SER A 93 26.34 -13.07 0.02
N SER A 94 26.06 -14.26 -0.52
CA SER A 94 25.50 -14.45 -1.87
C SER A 94 24.14 -13.78 -2.11
N GLY A 95 23.39 -13.43 -1.06
CA GLY A 95 22.09 -12.78 -1.15
C GLY A 95 22.13 -11.24 -1.21
N VAL A 96 23.29 -10.61 -1.02
CA VAL A 96 23.39 -9.14 -0.94
C VAL A 96 23.71 -8.55 -2.31
N LEU A 97 22.91 -7.57 -2.76
CA LEU A 97 23.10 -6.83 -3.99
C LEU A 97 23.98 -5.59 -3.78
N LEU A 98 24.76 -5.23 -4.81
CA LEU A 98 25.51 -3.98 -4.89
C LEU A 98 24.84 -3.06 -5.89
N PHE A 99 24.39 -1.91 -5.43
CA PHE A 99 23.79 -0.86 -6.25
C PHE A 99 24.83 0.23 -6.55
N MET A 100 24.93 0.62 -7.83
CA MET A 100 25.99 1.48 -8.35
C MET A 100 25.43 2.58 -9.24
N ASN A 101 25.58 3.82 -8.80
CA ASN A 101 25.31 5.01 -9.62
C ASN A 101 26.20 5.09 -10.86
N CYS A 102 25.59 5.36 -12.01
CA CYS A 102 26.28 5.49 -13.29
C CYS A 102 25.78 6.73 -14.04
N SER A 103 26.69 7.59 -14.49
CA SER A 103 26.30 8.74 -15.30
C SER A 103 25.80 8.27 -16.67
N PRO A 104 24.69 8.83 -17.18
CA PRO A 104 24.10 8.40 -18.44
C PRO A 104 25.05 8.45 -19.64
N GLN A 105 25.94 9.46 -19.72
CA GLN A 105 26.93 9.57 -20.80
C GLN A 105 27.96 8.44 -20.77
N VAL A 106 28.47 8.09 -19.58
CA VAL A 106 29.42 6.98 -19.40
C VAL A 106 28.72 5.65 -19.69
N PHE A 107 27.47 5.49 -19.22
CA PHE A 107 26.68 4.30 -19.44
C PHE A 107 26.39 4.07 -20.93
N ALA A 108 26.15 5.12 -21.71
CA ALA A 108 25.83 5.04 -23.14
C ALA A 108 27.02 4.65 -24.04
N ASP A 109 28.25 4.73 -23.52
CA ASP A 109 29.48 4.41 -24.26
C ASP A 109 29.54 2.90 -24.60
N GLU A 110 30.03 2.58 -25.79
CA GLU A 110 30.05 1.21 -26.30
C GLU A 110 30.95 0.27 -25.49
N ARG A 111 31.94 0.81 -24.79
CA ARG A 111 32.89 0.06 -23.96
C ARG A 111 32.30 -0.34 -22.60
N PHE A 112 31.18 0.26 -22.19
CA PHE A 112 30.70 0.19 -20.81
C PHE A 112 30.36 -1.23 -20.37
N ALA A 113 29.53 -1.96 -21.13
CA ALA A 113 29.12 -3.30 -20.75
C ALA A 113 30.32 -4.27 -20.62
N ASP A 114 31.29 -4.19 -21.52
CA ASP A 114 32.48 -5.06 -21.52
C ASP A 114 33.39 -4.77 -20.32
N GLU A 115 33.62 -3.48 -20.04
CA GLU A 115 34.44 -3.05 -18.90
C GLU A 115 33.82 -3.49 -17.57
N VAL A 116 32.53 -3.20 -17.37
CA VAL A 116 31.83 -3.56 -16.14
C VAL A 116 31.81 -5.08 -15.93
N GLN A 117 31.56 -5.85 -17.00
CA GLN A 117 31.59 -7.31 -16.91
C GLN A 117 32.98 -7.83 -16.52
N ALA A 118 34.04 -7.35 -17.18
CA ALA A 118 35.40 -7.75 -16.87
C ALA A 118 35.76 -7.43 -15.41
N SER A 119 35.41 -6.23 -14.94
CA SER A 119 35.67 -5.77 -13.58
C SER A 119 34.93 -6.60 -12.52
N VAL A 120 33.66 -6.95 -12.77
CA VAL A 120 32.88 -7.80 -11.86
C VAL A 120 33.42 -9.22 -11.83
N LEU A 121 33.74 -9.82 -12.99
CA LEU A 121 34.28 -11.18 -13.05
C LEU A 121 35.68 -11.31 -12.44
N ALA A 122 36.46 -10.22 -12.42
CA ALA A 122 37.74 -10.16 -11.74
C ALA A 122 37.62 -10.04 -10.21
N THR A 123 36.42 -9.79 -9.67
CA THR A 123 36.21 -9.55 -8.25
C THR A 123 35.65 -10.77 -7.54
N THR A 124 36.36 -11.25 -6.51
CA THR A 124 36.00 -12.50 -5.83
C THR A 124 34.67 -12.38 -5.10
N GLY A 125 33.76 -13.32 -5.41
CA GLY A 125 32.44 -13.41 -4.77
C GLY A 125 31.36 -12.52 -5.39
N LEU A 126 31.68 -11.70 -6.40
CA LEU A 126 30.69 -10.99 -7.20
C LEU A 126 30.36 -11.75 -8.48
N SER A 127 29.13 -11.52 -8.97
CA SER A 127 28.67 -12.00 -10.26
C SER A 127 27.75 -10.93 -10.87
N PRO A 128 27.54 -10.93 -12.20
CA PRO A 128 26.68 -9.94 -12.86
C PRO A 128 25.31 -9.77 -12.19
N GLY A 129 24.67 -10.88 -11.82
CA GLY A 129 23.36 -10.89 -11.15
C GLY A 129 23.33 -10.22 -9.77
N ARG A 130 24.49 -9.96 -9.16
CA ARG A 130 24.60 -9.26 -7.87
C ARG A 130 24.80 -7.76 -8.00
N VAL A 131 25.01 -7.24 -9.21
CA VAL A 131 25.26 -5.83 -9.44
C VAL A 131 24.03 -5.21 -10.09
N VAL A 132 23.53 -4.15 -9.47
CA VAL A 132 22.45 -3.30 -9.97
C VAL A 132 23.07 -1.97 -10.38
N LEU A 133 22.93 -1.61 -11.65
CA LEU A 133 23.44 -0.35 -12.16
C LEU A 133 22.30 0.67 -12.22
N GLU A 134 22.48 1.80 -11.56
CA GLU A 134 21.49 2.85 -11.42
C GLU A 134 21.75 3.95 -12.45
N ILE A 135 20.70 4.32 -13.18
CA ILE A 135 20.74 5.37 -14.19
C ILE A 135 19.82 6.49 -13.71
N THR A 136 20.40 7.67 -13.50
CA THR A 136 19.64 8.86 -13.10
C THR A 136 18.70 9.34 -14.21
N GLU A 137 17.59 9.98 -13.84
CA GLU A 137 16.59 10.45 -14.81
C GLU A 137 17.06 11.67 -15.64
N ARG A 138 18.08 12.41 -15.16
CA ARG A 138 18.53 13.70 -15.71
C ARG A 138 19.25 13.67 -17.06
N SER A 139 19.24 12.54 -17.78
CA SER A 139 19.90 12.48 -19.08
C SER A 139 19.07 13.13 -20.19
N GLU A 140 19.73 14.00 -20.95
CA GLU A 140 19.21 14.57 -22.19
C GLU A 140 18.89 13.46 -23.21
N GLN A 141 17.95 13.75 -24.12
CA GLN A 141 17.44 12.84 -25.15
C GLN A 141 18.56 12.29 -26.06
N GLU A 142 19.70 12.98 -26.13
CA GLU A 142 20.83 12.71 -27.04
C GLU A 142 21.47 11.31 -26.86
N HIS A 143 21.40 10.71 -25.68
CA HIS A 143 22.08 9.45 -25.38
C HIS A 143 21.16 8.21 -25.31
N ILE A 144 19.85 8.36 -25.59
CA ILE A 144 18.87 7.30 -25.30
C ILE A 144 19.11 6.00 -26.09
N ASP A 145 19.61 6.08 -27.32
CA ASP A 145 19.86 4.90 -28.15
C ASP A 145 21.11 4.13 -27.69
N GLY A 146 22.16 4.84 -27.25
CA GLY A 146 23.34 4.23 -26.63
C GLY A 146 22.98 3.55 -25.31
N LEU A 147 22.23 4.24 -24.44
CA LEU A 147 21.70 3.69 -23.20
C LEU A 147 20.90 2.42 -23.43
N THR A 148 19.97 2.43 -24.40
CA THR A 148 19.11 1.27 -24.70
C THR A 148 19.94 0.06 -25.13
N ARG A 149 20.94 0.25 -25.99
CA ARG A 149 21.85 -0.82 -26.41
C ARG A 149 22.65 -1.40 -25.25
N GLN A 150 23.25 -0.54 -24.41
CA GLN A 150 24.07 -0.98 -23.29
C GLN A 150 23.23 -1.67 -22.21
N VAL A 151 22.03 -1.17 -21.93
CA VAL A 151 21.07 -1.83 -21.03
C VAL A 151 20.72 -3.23 -21.53
N ALA A 152 20.44 -3.41 -22.82
CA ALA A 152 20.15 -4.73 -23.38
C ALA A 152 21.34 -5.69 -23.22
N ALA A 153 22.54 -5.25 -23.59
CA ALA A 153 23.76 -6.06 -23.48
C ALA A 153 24.06 -6.48 -22.04
N LEU A 154 23.92 -5.56 -21.07
CA LEU A 154 24.13 -5.84 -19.65
C LEU A 154 23.09 -6.83 -19.10
N LYS A 155 21.83 -6.69 -19.49
CA LYS A 155 20.77 -7.64 -19.11
C LYS A 155 21.03 -9.05 -19.62
N GLU A 156 21.45 -9.19 -20.86
CA GLU A 156 21.84 -10.50 -21.44
C GLU A 156 22.99 -11.15 -20.66
N ARG A 157 23.89 -10.34 -20.10
CA ARG A 157 25.00 -10.78 -19.23
C ARG A 157 24.57 -11.05 -17.78
N GLY A 158 23.30 -10.83 -17.45
CA GLY A 158 22.71 -11.10 -16.14
C GLY A 158 22.76 -9.92 -15.17
N PHE A 159 23.17 -8.72 -15.59
CA PHE A 159 23.14 -7.53 -14.73
C PHE A 159 21.72 -7.04 -14.48
N GLN A 160 21.54 -6.38 -13.33
CA GLN A 160 20.30 -5.70 -13.00
C GLN A 160 20.41 -4.20 -13.26
N ILE A 161 19.27 -3.55 -13.51
CA ILE A 161 19.21 -2.14 -13.92
C ILE A 161 18.16 -1.45 -13.06
N ALA A 162 18.51 -0.30 -12.50
CA ALA A 162 17.61 0.59 -11.78
C ALA A 162 17.47 1.92 -12.52
N ILE A 163 16.28 2.52 -12.45
CA ILE A 163 16.10 3.94 -12.74
C ILE A 163 16.01 4.66 -11.40
N ASP A 164 16.85 5.68 -11.25
CA ASP A 164 16.94 6.50 -10.05
C ASP A 164 16.13 7.80 -10.16
N ASP A 165 15.79 8.40 -9.01
CA ASP A 165 15.04 9.65 -8.87
C ASP A 165 13.66 9.70 -9.58
N VAL A 166 12.93 8.58 -9.63
CA VAL A 166 11.64 8.55 -10.32
C VAL A 166 10.62 9.42 -9.60
N GLY A 167 10.19 10.50 -10.25
CA GLY A 167 9.15 11.43 -9.75
C GLY A 167 9.56 12.89 -9.70
N ALA A 168 10.85 13.20 -9.86
CA ALA A 168 11.37 14.57 -9.85
C ALA A 168 11.21 15.31 -11.21
N GLY A 169 10.81 14.61 -12.29
CA GLY A 169 10.61 15.20 -13.62
C GLY A 169 9.62 14.48 -14.57
N THR A 170 9.41 15.06 -15.76
CA THR A 170 8.42 14.60 -16.77
C THR A 170 8.90 13.42 -17.65
N SER A 171 10.14 12.97 -17.52
CA SER A 171 10.79 12.01 -18.43
C SER A 171 10.81 10.55 -17.93
N GLY A 172 10.41 10.29 -16.69
CA GLY A 172 10.53 8.97 -16.06
C GLY A 172 9.78 7.85 -16.78
N LEU A 173 8.51 8.06 -17.17
CA LEU A 173 7.66 7.00 -17.73
C LEU A 173 8.17 6.49 -19.09
N ASN A 174 8.60 7.39 -19.98
CA ASN A 174 9.17 7.01 -21.28
C ASN A 174 10.44 6.15 -21.12
N ARG A 175 11.26 6.46 -20.11
CA ARG A 175 12.48 5.72 -19.81
C ARG A 175 12.17 4.33 -19.25
N ILE A 176 11.18 4.24 -18.35
CA ILE A 176 10.68 2.96 -17.83
C ILE A 176 10.23 2.05 -18.98
N MET A 177 9.44 2.57 -19.93
CA MET A 177 8.92 1.80 -21.06
C MET A 177 10.02 1.31 -22.01
N ARG A 178 11.04 2.15 -22.28
CA ARG A 178 12.14 1.81 -23.20
C ARG A 178 13.17 0.87 -22.57
N LEU A 179 13.63 1.17 -21.36
CA LEU A 179 14.72 0.42 -20.70
C LEU A 179 14.23 -0.84 -19.98
N ARG A 180 12.93 -0.89 -19.63
CA ARG A 180 12.26 -1.99 -18.91
C ARG A 180 13.04 -2.41 -17.65
N PRO A 181 13.38 -1.50 -16.73
CA PRO A 181 14.34 -1.75 -15.66
C PRO A 181 13.87 -2.87 -14.70
N HIS A 182 14.80 -3.40 -13.91
CA HIS A 182 14.48 -4.35 -12.85
C HIS A 182 14.05 -3.65 -11.56
N TRP A 183 14.53 -2.43 -11.34
CA TRP A 183 14.28 -1.63 -10.14
C TRP A 183 13.85 -0.20 -10.51
N LEU A 184 12.96 0.37 -9.70
CA LEU A 184 12.66 1.80 -9.67
C LEU A 184 12.94 2.31 -8.27
N LYS A 185 13.68 3.40 -8.19
CA LYS A 185 13.90 4.12 -6.95
C LYS A 185 13.02 5.36 -6.94
N LEU A 186 12.18 5.48 -5.91
CA LEU A 186 11.27 6.60 -5.73
C LEU A 186 12.01 7.67 -4.94
N ASP A 187 12.11 8.85 -5.53
CA ASP A 187 12.83 9.97 -4.93
C ASP A 187 12.24 10.37 -3.56
N ARG A 188 13.11 10.93 -2.72
CA ARG A 188 12.79 11.45 -1.39
C ARG A 188 11.59 12.40 -1.40
N ASP A 189 11.42 13.25 -2.40
CA ASP A 189 10.31 14.21 -2.44
C ASP A 189 8.93 13.53 -2.49
N LEU A 190 8.85 12.30 -3.04
CA LEU A 190 7.63 11.50 -3.01
C LEU A 190 7.38 10.84 -1.64
N ILE A 191 8.43 10.65 -0.86
CA ILE A 191 8.40 9.90 0.40
C ILE A 191 8.24 10.82 1.60
N ASP A 192 8.84 12.01 1.56
CA ASP A 192 8.77 12.99 2.64
C ASP A 192 7.31 13.30 3.01
N SER A 193 6.99 13.13 4.30
CA SER A 193 5.66 13.39 4.86
C SER A 193 4.50 12.64 4.18
N ILE A 194 4.78 11.49 3.53
CA ILE A 194 3.75 10.68 2.85
C ILE A 194 2.64 10.19 3.80
N ASP A 195 2.93 10.06 5.10
CA ASP A 195 1.94 9.70 6.13
C ASP A 195 0.77 10.69 6.22
N ARG A 196 0.97 11.94 5.76
CA ARG A 196 0.01 13.05 5.86
C ARG A 196 -0.55 13.48 4.51
N ASP A 197 -0.01 12.96 3.40
CA ASP A 197 -0.35 13.39 2.06
C ASP A 197 -1.05 12.27 1.26
N ARG A 198 -2.36 12.38 1.13
CA ARG A 198 -3.19 11.42 0.37
C ARG A 198 -2.86 11.38 -1.13
N VAL A 199 -2.39 12.49 -1.70
CA VAL A 199 -2.04 12.54 -3.13
C VAL A 199 -0.78 11.72 -3.37
N LYS A 200 0.26 11.92 -2.54
CA LYS A 200 1.48 11.08 -2.58
C LYS A 200 1.15 9.61 -2.35
N GLN A 201 0.31 9.28 -1.36
CA GLN A 201 -0.12 7.88 -1.11
C GLN A 201 -0.80 7.24 -2.32
N ASN A 202 -1.70 7.96 -3.00
CA ASN A 202 -2.39 7.45 -4.19
C ASN A 202 -1.43 7.26 -5.37
N LEU A 203 -0.48 8.19 -5.57
CA LEU A 203 0.56 8.05 -6.59
C LEU A 203 1.44 6.82 -6.32
N ILE A 204 1.93 6.65 -5.08
CA ILE A 204 2.71 5.48 -4.72
C ILE A 204 1.90 4.18 -4.87
N ARG A 205 0.60 4.18 -4.54
CA ARG A 205 -0.27 3.02 -4.78
C ARG A 205 -0.31 2.64 -6.26
N PHE A 206 -0.49 3.63 -7.14
CA PHE A 206 -0.43 3.43 -8.59
C PHE A 206 0.93 2.89 -9.04
N MET A 207 2.04 3.43 -8.50
CA MET A 207 3.38 2.95 -8.85
C MET A 207 3.63 1.52 -8.39
N VAL A 208 3.26 1.16 -7.17
CA VAL A 208 3.35 -0.22 -6.64
C VAL A 208 2.58 -1.18 -7.54
N HIS A 209 1.39 -0.79 -7.95
CA HIS A 209 0.56 -1.56 -8.86
C HIS A 209 1.21 -1.75 -10.23
N PHE A 210 1.68 -0.67 -10.85
CA PHE A 210 2.41 -0.70 -12.10
C PHE A 210 3.65 -1.61 -12.03
N ALA A 211 4.40 -1.52 -10.93
CA ALA A 211 5.60 -2.31 -10.73
C ALA A 211 5.30 -3.81 -10.60
N ARG A 212 4.24 -4.18 -9.86
CA ARG A 212 3.76 -5.57 -9.80
C ARG A 212 3.42 -6.12 -11.18
N LEU A 213 2.66 -5.36 -11.98
CA LEU A 213 2.27 -5.75 -13.34
C LEU A 213 3.47 -5.90 -14.28
N SER A 214 4.47 -5.05 -14.12
CA SER A 214 5.63 -4.98 -15.00
C SER A 214 6.78 -5.89 -14.56
N GLY A 215 6.64 -6.60 -13.44
CA GLY A 215 7.70 -7.41 -12.83
C GLY A 215 8.88 -6.58 -12.29
N VAL A 216 8.64 -5.30 -12.02
CA VAL A 216 9.65 -4.33 -11.56
C VAL A 216 9.58 -4.23 -10.03
N ARG A 217 10.72 -4.04 -9.38
CA ARG A 217 10.80 -3.86 -7.93
C ARG A 217 10.93 -2.38 -7.59
N ILE A 218 10.33 -1.94 -6.49
CA ILE A 218 10.40 -0.55 -6.04
C ILE A 218 11.25 -0.45 -4.77
N ILE A 219 12.10 0.58 -4.73
CA ILE A 219 12.80 1.07 -3.55
C ILE A 219 12.24 2.46 -3.23
N ALA A 220 11.77 2.68 -2.01
CA ALA A 220 11.42 4.01 -1.52
C ALA A 220 12.62 4.66 -0.82
N GLU A 221 13.04 5.84 -1.27
CA GLU A 221 14.21 6.52 -0.74
C GLU A 221 13.88 7.64 0.25
N GLY A 222 14.88 8.03 1.04
CA GLY A 222 14.74 9.17 1.95
C GLY A 222 13.81 8.91 3.14
N VAL A 223 13.60 7.64 3.54
CA VAL A 223 12.80 7.31 4.73
C VAL A 223 13.51 7.79 5.99
N GLU A 224 12.95 8.80 6.65
CA GLU A 224 13.53 9.40 7.85
C GLU A 224 12.68 9.13 9.11
N ARG A 225 11.39 8.82 8.95
CA ARG A 225 10.47 8.59 10.07
C ARG A 225 9.79 7.23 10.04
N ALA A 226 9.43 6.75 11.23
CA ALA A 226 8.69 5.51 11.41
C ALA A 226 7.28 5.55 10.77
N GLU A 227 6.61 6.71 10.81
CA GLU A 227 5.26 6.85 10.24
C GLU A 227 5.26 6.82 8.71
N GLU A 228 6.31 7.36 8.07
CA GLU A 228 6.52 7.27 6.62
C GLU A 228 6.72 5.82 6.21
N LEU A 229 7.63 5.12 6.90
CA LEU A 229 7.89 3.70 6.65
C LEU A 229 6.64 2.84 6.85
N ALA A 230 5.88 3.11 7.92
CA ALA A 230 4.62 2.40 8.19
C ALA A 230 3.61 2.60 7.06
N THR A 231 3.52 3.81 6.53
CA THR A 231 2.64 4.14 5.39
C THR A 231 3.09 3.41 4.12
N LEU A 232 4.39 3.43 3.82
CA LEU A 232 4.96 2.73 2.66
C LEU A 232 4.72 1.22 2.72
N MET A 233 4.89 0.60 3.90
CA MET A 233 4.60 -0.82 4.11
C MET A 233 3.13 -1.16 3.84
N ASP A 234 2.19 -0.30 4.28
CA ASP A 234 0.76 -0.49 4.02
C ASP A 234 0.42 -0.36 2.53
N LEU A 235 1.06 0.57 1.84
CA LEU A 235 0.95 0.75 0.38
C LEU A 235 1.60 -0.39 -0.41
N GLY A 236 2.35 -1.28 0.25
CA GLY A 236 2.92 -2.48 -0.36
C GLY A 236 4.33 -2.31 -0.91
N ILE A 237 5.06 -1.29 -0.47
CA ILE A 237 6.50 -1.18 -0.71
C ILE A 237 7.24 -2.29 0.05
N VAL A 238 8.17 -2.94 -0.63
CA VAL A 238 8.95 -4.07 -0.10
C VAL A 238 10.37 -3.65 0.24
N HIS A 239 10.95 -2.71 -0.50
CA HIS A 239 12.32 -2.25 -0.30
C HIS A 239 12.32 -0.76 0.05
N ALA A 240 13.09 -0.40 1.07
CA ALA A 240 13.22 0.98 1.51
C ALA A 240 14.66 1.31 1.89
N GLN A 241 15.01 2.58 1.73
CA GLN A 241 16.30 3.16 2.07
C GLN A 241 16.09 4.52 2.71
N GLY A 242 16.89 4.84 3.72
CA GLY A 242 16.81 6.13 4.41
C GLY A 242 17.46 6.09 5.78
N TYR A 243 17.61 7.25 6.41
CA TYR A 243 18.36 7.38 7.66
C TYR A 243 17.69 6.69 8.84
N PHE A 244 16.37 6.46 8.78
CA PHE A 244 15.68 5.63 9.77
C PHE A 244 16.17 4.17 9.74
N LEU A 245 16.53 3.66 8.57
CA LEU A 245 16.95 2.27 8.34
C LEU A 245 18.47 2.11 8.46
N GLY A 246 19.23 3.12 8.04
CA GLY A 246 20.68 3.16 8.15
C GLY A 246 21.28 4.30 7.35
N LYS A 247 22.28 4.96 7.93
CA LYS A 247 23.05 6.01 7.25
C LYS A 247 24.15 5.40 6.37
N PRO A 248 24.67 6.13 5.37
CA PRO A 248 25.88 5.71 4.67
C PRO A 248 27.03 5.45 5.65
N GLY A 249 27.70 4.32 5.50
CA GLY A 249 28.74 3.89 6.44
C GLY A 249 29.60 2.75 5.89
N SER A 250 30.11 1.90 6.79
CA SER A 250 31.04 0.83 6.42
C SER A 250 30.37 -0.33 5.67
N ARG A 251 31.18 -1.14 4.98
CA ARG A 251 30.74 -2.38 4.31
C ARG A 251 30.27 -3.51 5.22
N HIS A 252 30.41 -3.36 6.55
CA HIS A 252 30.04 -4.38 7.56
C HIS A 252 28.77 -4.00 8.34
N GLN A 253 28.02 -3.01 7.86
CA GLN A 253 26.80 -2.57 8.53
C GLN A 253 25.76 -3.68 8.62
N THR A 254 25.09 -3.72 9.76
CA THR A 254 23.91 -4.54 10.03
C THR A 254 22.75 -3.63 10.40
N LEU A 255 21.52 -4.14 10.33
CA LEU A 255 20.37 -3.42 10.85
C LEU A 255 20.43 -3.37 12.37
N HIS A 256 20.03 -2.24 12.94
CA HIS A 256 19.94 -2.07 14.39
C HIS A 256 18.79 -2.94 14.93
N ASP A 257 18.98 -3.59 16.09
CA ASP A 257 17.99 -4.51 16.66
C ASP A 257 16.63 -3.84 16.91
N GLU A 258 16.63 -2.55 17.26
CA GLU A 258 15.41 -1.75 17.43
C GLU A 258 14.60 -1.63 16.12
N VAL A 259 15.29 -1.39 15.00
CA VAL A 259 14.66 -1.30 13.67
C VAL A 259 14.14 -2.66 13.25
N VAL A 260 14.89 -3.73 13.50
CA VAL A 260 14.44 -5.11 13.23
C VAL A 260 13.20 -5.46 14.05
N GLY A 261 13.20 -5.12 15.34
CA GLY A 261 12.05 -5.31 16.23
C GLY A 261 10.82 -4.55 15.76
N TRP A 262 11.00 -3.27 15.40
CA TRP A 262 9.93 -2.43 14.86
C TRP A 262 9.36 -3.00 13.56
N LEU A 263 10.21 -3.39 12.61
CA LEU A 263 9.78 -3.97 11.33
C LEU A 263 9.01 -5.28 11.52
N ARG A 264 9.47 -6.17 12.39
CA ARG A 264 8.79 -7.43 12.70
C ARG A 264 7.43 -7.20 13.34
N GLN A 265 7.36 -6.31 14.33
CA GLN A 265 6.10 -5.97 14.98
C GLN A 265 5.13 -5.35 13.99
N ARG A 266 5.60 -4.37 13.21
CA ARG A 266 4.78 -3.69 12.20
C ARG A 266 4.30 -4.65 11.12
N TRP A 267 5.13 -5.58 10.68
CA TRP A 267 4.75 -6.60 9.71
C TRP A 267 3.67 -7.54 10.27
N VAL A 268 3.75 -7.93 11.54
CA VAL A 268 2.68 -8.69 12.22
C VAL A 268 1.40 -7.87 12.26
N ASP A 269 1.48 -6.56 12.52
CA ASP A 269 0.31 -5.68 12.53
C ASP A 269 -0.28 -5.51 11.11
N THR A 270 0.53 -5.31 10.07
CA THR A 270 0.08 -5.25 8.67
C THR A 270 -0.50 -6.58 8.20
N GLN A 271 0.13 -7.71 8.56
CA GLN A 271 -0.37 -9.05 8.25
C GLN A 271 -1.65 -9.35 9.01
N SER A 272 -1.77 -8.97 10.28
CA SER A 272 -3.02 -9.13 11.02
C SER A 272 -4.14 -8.35 10.35
N VAL A 273 -3.90 -7.17 9.77
CA VAL A 273 -4.90 -6.44 8.97
C VAL A 273 -5.19 -7.12 7.61
N ARG A 274 -4.19 -7.67 6.91
CA ARG A 274 -4.37 -8.42 5.64
C ARG A 274 -4.96 -9.83 5.81
N LEU A 275 -4.74 -10.47 6.96
CA LEU A 275 -5.26 -11.78 7.36
C LEU A 275 -6.60 -11.65 8.10
N SER A 276 -6.88 -10.49 8.70
CA SER A 276 -8.22 -10.13 9.21
C SER A 276 -9.19 -9.78 8.09
N ARG A 277 -8.72 -9.64 6.84
CA ARG A 277 -9.63 -9.66 5.68
C ARG A 277 -10.12 -11.10 5.50
N PRO A 278 -11.44 -11.34 5.55
CA PRO A 278 -11.99 -12.70 5.48
C PRO A 278 -11.42 -13.45 4.28
N ALA A 279 -11.16 -14.76 4.42
CA ALA A 279 -10.68 -15.62 3.34
C ALA A 279 -11.54 -15.54 2.05
N GLY A 280 -12.75 -14.98 2.13
CA GLY A 280 -13.63 -14.69 0.99
C GLY A 280 -13.15 -13.56 0.07
N GLN A 281 -12.17 -12.75 0.46
CA GLN A 281 -11.73 -11.57 -0.29
C GLN A 281 -10.41 -11.74 -1.07
N ARG A 282 -9.99 -12.98 -1.31
CA ARG A 282 -8.69 -13.31 -1.93
C ARG A 282 -8.83 -13.99 -3.28
N VAL A 283 -7.84 -13.76 -4.15
CA VAL A 283 -7.73 -14.41 -5.47
C VAL A 283 -7.69 -15.94 -5.35
N SER A 284 -7.07 -16.48 -4.32
CA SER A 284 -6.95 -17.93 -4.09
C SER A 284 -8.28 -18.70 -4.13
N ARG A 285 -9.41 -18.06 -3.85
CA ARG A 285 -10.74 -18.70 -3.94
C ARG A 285 -11.35 -18.74 -5.33
N LEU A 286 -10.87 -17.90 -6.24
CA LEU A 286 -11.43 -17.76 -7.58
C LEU A 286 -10.62 -18.54 -8.62
N ILE A 287 -9.52 -19.19 -8.20
CA ILE A 287 -8.63 -19.92 -9.11
C ILE A 287 -9.39 -21.08 -9.75
N ARG A 288 -9.41 -21.09 -11.08
CA ARG A 288 -9.86 -22.21 -11.89
C ARG A 288 -8.66 -22.87 -12.59
N PRO A 289 -8.75 -24.17 -12.91
CA PRO A 289 -7.77 -24.83 -13.76
C PRO A 289 -7.59 -24.07 -15.07
N ALA A 290 -6.33 -23.85 -15.46
CA ALA A 290 -5.99 -23.25 -16.74
C ALA A 290 -5.90 -24.34 -17.82
N PHE A 291 -6.43 -24.07 -19.01
CA PHE A 291 -6.08 -24.84 -20.19
C PHE A 291 -4.68 -24.40 -20.64
N ALA A 292 -3.67 -25.21 -20.31
CA ALA A 292 -2.27 -24.89 -20.56
C ALA A 292 -1.73 -25.68 -21.75
N VAL A 293 -0.97 -25.01 -22.62
CA VAL A 293 -0.32 -25.62 -23.79
C VAL A 293 1.15 -25.23 -23.84
N GLU A 294 2.00 -26.13 -24.31
CA GLU A 294 3.43 -25.86 -24.43
C GLU A 294 3.69 -24.82 -25.52
N ALA A 295 4.74 -24.01 -25.34
CA ALA A 295 5.18 -22.99 -26.29
C ALA A 295 5.32 -23.46 -27.75
N ARG A 296 5.69 -24.73 -27.92
CA ARG A 296 5.94 -25.36 -29.22
C ARG A 296 4.70 -25.90 -29.91
N THR A 297 3.55 -25.98 -29.24
CA THR A 297 2.34 -26.57 -29.80
C THR A 297 1.85 -25.74 -31.01
N PRO A 298 1.58 -26.37 -32.17
CA PRO A 298 1.05 -25.67 -33.33
C PRO A 298 -0.32 -25.05 -33.07
N ILE A 299 -0.56 -23.85 -33.59
CA ILE A 299 -1.82 -23.11 -33.40
C ILE A 299 -3.05 -23.93 -33.84
N ALA A 300 -2.96 -24.66 -34.95
CA ALA A 300 -4.03 -25.52 -35.46
C ALA A 300 -4.43 -26.63 -34.48
N GLU A 301 -3.46 -27.18 -33.76
CA GLU A 301 -3.67 -28.23 -32.77
C GLU A 301 -4.38 -27.66 -31.55
N VAL A 302 -3.89 -26.54 -31.01
CA VAL A 302 -4.53 -25.82 -29.89
C VAL A 302 -5.98 -25.44 -30.25
N ALA A 303 -6.23 -24.92 -31.46
CA ALA A 303 -7.56 -24.56 -31.90
C ALA A 303 -8.49 -25.78 -32.08
N THR A 304 -7.95 -26.96 -32.39
CA THR A 304 -8.74 -28.19 -32.46
C THR A 304 -9.17 -28.63 -31.08
N LEU A 305 -8.26 -28.60 -30.10
CA LEU A 305 -8.59 -28.89 -28.69
C LEU A 305 -9.64 -27.91 -28.13
N LEU A 306 -9.53 -26.62 -28.45
CA LEU A 306 -10.52 -25.63 -28.04
C LEU A 306 -11.88 -25.80 -28.74
N ARG A 307 -11.92 -26.34 -29.97
CA ARG A 307 -13.17 -26.64 -30.67
C ARG A 307 -13.98 -27.74 -29.98
N GLU A 308 -13.32 -28.67 -29.31
CA GLU A 308 -13.98 -29.74 -28.54
C GLU A 308 -14.61 -29.25 -27.24
N GLU A 309 -14.10 -28.14 -26.68
CA GLU A 309 -14.56 -27.56 -25.41
C GLU A 309 -14.92 -26.08 -25.57
N GLU A 310 -16.20 -25.80 -25.84
CA GLU A 310 -16.73 -24.44 -26.10
C GLU A 310 -16.58 -23.47 -24.91
N THR A 311 -16.46 -24.00 -23.70
CA THR A 311 -16.40 -23.20 -22.46
C THR A 311 -15.02 -22.62 -22.15
N ILE A 312 -13.97 -23.07 -22.84
CA ILE A 312 -12.59 -22.64 -22.59
C ILE A 312 -12.34 -21.31 -23.33
N PRO A 313 -12.00 -20.22 -22.61
CA PRO A 313 -11.86 -18.88 -23.21
C PRO A 313 -10.55 -18.68 -23.98
N GLY A 314 -9.62 -19.63 -23.92
CA GLY A 314 -8.30 -19.56 -24.55
C GLY A 314 -7.28 -20.45 -23.85
N ALA A 315 -6.01 -20.29 -24.16
CA ALA A 315 -4.92 -21.11 -23.64
C ALA A 315 -3.84 -20.29 -22.94
N VAL A 316 -3.39 -20.77 -21.78
CA VAL A 316 -2.15 -20.30 -21.14
C VAL A 316 -0.98 -21.01 -21.80
N VAL A 317 -0.05 -20.25 -22.36
CA VAL A 317 1.16 -20.80 -22.98
C VAL A 317 2.23 -20.95 -21.90
N VAL A 318 2.78 -22.16 -21.76
CA VAL A 318 3.80 -22.49 -20.76
C VAL A 318 5.12 -22.89 -21.39
N ASP A 319 6.21 -22.78 -20.61
CA ASP A 319 7.52 -23.27 -21.02
C ASP A 319 7.57 -24.79 -21.17
N GLU A 320 8.69 -25.32 -21.70
CA GLU A 320 8.85 -26.76 -21.93
C GLU A 320 8.80 -27.63 -20.66
N SER A 321 8.92 -27.00 -19.48
CA SER A 321 8.78 -27.68 -18.19
C SER A 321 7.32 -27.78 -17.73
N GLY A 322 6.40 -27.11 -18.42
CA GLY A 322 4.99 -26.99 -18.05
C GLY A 322 4.73 -26.11 -16.83
N ALA A 323 5.76 -25.52 -16.23
CA ALA A 323 5.66 -24.84 -14.94
C ALA A 323 5.51 -23.33 -15.07
N ARG A 324 6.21 -22.68 -16.02
CA ARG A 324 6.22 -21.21 -16.11
C ARG A 324 5.29 -20.70 -17.20
N CYS A 325 4.48 -19.70 -16.85
CA CYS A 325 3.64 -18.99 -17.81
C CYS A 325 4.49 -18.09 -18.72
N ILE A 326 4.36 -18.25 -20.02
CA ILE A 326 4.92 -17.40 -21.07
C ILE A 326 3.92 -16.34 -21.50
N GLY A 327 2.62 -16.69 -21.60
CA GLY A 327 1.58 -15.72 -21.96
C GLY A 327 0.19 -16.33 -22.11
N TRP A 328 -0.72 -15.54 -22.69
CA TRP A 328 -2.12 -15.90 -22.93
C TRP A 328 -2.47 -15.80 -24.41
N ALA A 329 -3.14 -16.83 -24.94
CA ALA A 329 -3.73 -16.84 -26.26
C ALA A 329 -5.25 -16.91 -26.15
N ASP A 330 -5.93 -15.85 -26.59
CA ASP A 330 -7.38 -15.79 -26.64
C ASP A 330 -7.97 -16.76 -27.68
N ARG A 331 -9.19 -17.26 -27.44
CA ARG A 331 -9.88 -18.21 -28.31
C ARG A 331 -10.13 -17.64 -29.70
N ASP A 332 -10.63 -16.42 -29.82
CA ASP A 332 -10.95 -15.83 -31.13
C ASP A 332 -9.66 -15.60 -31.93
N TRP A 333 -8.61 -15.14 -31.24
CA TRP A 333 -7.26 -15.02 -31.80
C TRP A 333 -6.72 -16.37 -32.32
N LEU A 334 -6.95 -17.46 -31.59
CA LEU A 334 -6.54 -18.82 -31.97
C LEU A 334 -7.33 -19.34 -33.18
N MET A 335 -8.66 -19.12 -33.21
CA MET A 335 -9.51 -19.59 -34.30
C MET A 335 -9.23 -18.85 -35.62
N GLU A 336 -9.01 -17.54 -35.54
CA GLU A 336 -8.63 -16.72 -36.68
C GLU A 336 -7.31 -17.22 -37.31
N ARG A 337 -6.29 -17.49 -36.48
CA ARG A 337 -4.96 -17.91 -36.94
C ARG A 337 -4.88 -19.36 -37.35
N ALA A 338 -5.68 -20.23 -36.74
CA ALA A 338 -5.81 -21.61 -37.19
C ALA A 338 -6.42 -21.70 -38.60
N SER A 339 -7.10 -20.64 -39.06
CA SER A 339 -7.68 -20.54 -40.40
C SER A 339 -6.80 -19.75 -41.38
N SER A 340 -5.57 -19.39 -41.00
CA SER A 340 -4.62 -18.63 -41.83
C SER A 340 -3.36 -19.44 -42.14
N GLU A 341 -2.44 -18.85 -42.91
CA GLU A 341 -1.11 -19.45 -43.20
C GLU A 341 -0.27 -19.69 -41.92
N GLN A 342 -0.68 -19.11 -40.79
CA GLN A 342 0.00 -19.22 -39.49
C GLN A 342 -0.42 -20.46 -38.69
N ALA A 343 -1.38 -21.26 -39.19
CA ALA A 343 -1.92 -22.40 -38.47
C ALA A 343 -0.87 -23.43 -38.00
N GLY A 344 0.20 -23.60 -38.78
CA GLY A 344 1.30 -24.52 -38.47
C GLY A 344 2.38 -23.95 -37.55
N TYR A 345 2.31 -22.68 -37.16
CA TYR A 345 3.38 -22.04 -36.37
C TYR A 345 3.29 -22.45 -34.90
N PRO A 346 4.43 -22.57 -34.19
CA PRO A 346 4.44 -22.68 -32.73
C PRO A 346 3.70 -21.50 -32.11
N ILE A 347 2.81 -21.78 -31.17
CA ILE A 347 1.96 -20.75 -30.54
C ILE A 347 2.77 -19.60 -29.92
N ALA A 348 3.95 -19.89 -29.33
CA ALA A 348 4.81 -18.88 -28.73
C ALA A 348 5.46 -17.92 -29.74
N ALA A 349 5.60 -18.31 -31.01
CA ALA A 349 6.30 -17.52 -32.02
C ALA A 349 5.61 -16.19 -32.37
N ILE A 350 4.29 -16.16 -32.21
CA ILE A 350 3.46 -14.99 -32.55
C ILE A 350 2.51 -14.61 -31.40
N LEU A 351 2.75 -15.12 -30.20
CA LEU A 351 1.91 -14.90 -29.02
C LEU A 351 1.88 -13.40 -28.65
N PRO A 352 0.68 -12.81 -28.44
CA PRO A 352 0.58 -11.44 -27.97
C PRO A 352 1.22 -11.27 -26.59
N SER A 353 1.97 -10.19 -26.39
CA SER A 353 2.54 -9.83 -25.08
C SER A 353 1.47 -9.24 -24.16
N CYS A 354 0.52 -10.03 -23.67
CA CYS A 354 -0.45 -9.56 -22.69
C CYS A 354 -0.97 -10.71 -21.81
N ALA A 355 -0.29 -10.96 -20.70
CA ALA A 355 -0.84 -11.70 -19.58
C ALA A 355 -0.81 -10.79 -18.35
N THR A 356 -1.95 -10.66 -17.67
CA THR A 356 -1.99 -9.98 -16.38
C THR A 356 -1.77 -11.03 -15.30
N LEU A 357 -0.64 -10.96 -14.61
CA LEU A 357 -0.27 -11.90 -13.57
C LEU A 357 -0.76 -11.40 -12.21
N VAL A 358 -1.29 -12.32 -11.40
CA VAL A 358 -1.73 -12.05 -10.01
C VAL A 358 -1.23 -13.15 -9.08
N SER A 359 -1.05 -12.81 -7.81
CA SER A 359 -0.72 -13.74 -6.73
C SER A 359 -1.99 -14.34 -6.12
N PRO A 360 -1.98 -15.60 -5.64
CA PRO A 360 -3.10 -16.17 -4.88
C PRO A 360 -3.43 -15.36 -3.61
N GLU A 361 -2.46 -14.62 -3.10
CA GLU A 361 -2.61 -13.79 -1.89
C GLU A 361 -3.12 -12.37 -2.17
N ASP A 362 -3.23 -11.96 -3.44
CA ASP A 362 -3.77 -10.64 -3.80
C ASP A 362 -5.24 -10.53 -3.38
N SER A 363 -5.65 -9.34 -2.98
CA SER A 363 -7.04 -9.07 -2.63
C SER A 363 -7.88 -8.80 -3.87
N ILE A 364 -9.16 -9.16 -3.80
CA ILE A 364 -10.09 -8.95 -4.92
C ILE A 364 -10.24 -7.46 -5.29
N HIS A 365 -10.08 -6.55 -4.33
CA HIS A 365 -10.09 -5.11 -4.59
C HIS A 365 -8.87 -4.65 -5.40
N GLU A 366 -7.66 -5.11 -5.06
CA GLU A 366 -6.45 -4.84 -5.85
C GLU A 366 -6.63 -5.37 -7.27
N VAL A 367 -7.29 -6.52 -7.43
CA VAL A 367 -7.59 -7.09 -8.74
C VAL A 367 -8.62 -6.29 -9.53
N VAL A 368 -9.63 -5.70 -8.90
CA VAL A 368 -10.57 -4.77 -9.58
C VAL A 368 -9.84 -3.54 -10.10
N GLU A 369 -8.93 -2.99 -9.31
CA GLU A 369 -8.10 -1.88 -9.73
C GLU A 369 -7.22 -2.30 -10.94
N LEU A 370 -6.66 -3.52 -10.93
CA LEU A 370 -5.84 -4.07 -12.02
C LEU A 370 -6.64 -4.16 -13.32
N LEU A 371 -7.89 -4.61 -13.22
CA LEU A 371 -8.80 -4.72 -14.35
C LEU A 371 -9.21 -3.34 -14.88
N SER A 372 -9.40 -2.37 -13.99
CA SER A 372 -9.80 -1.00 -14.35
C SER A 372 -8.70 -0.21 -15.06
N ALA A 373 -7.44 -0.55 -14.78
CA ALA A 373 -6.27 0.05 -15.42
C ALA A 373 -5.86 -0.64 -16.75
N ARG A 374 -6.55 -1.72 -17.15
CA ARG A 374 -6.20 -2.52 -18.32
C ARG A 374 -6.64 -1.82 -19.62
N ASP A 375 -5.89 -2.06 -20.70
CA ASP A 375 -6.33 -1.65 -22.05
C ASP A 375 -7.71 -2.26 -22.36
N PRO A 376 -8.70 -1.46 -22.79
CA PRO A 376 -10.06 -1.94 -23.07
C PRO A 376 -10.12 -3.12 -24.05
N ARG A 377 -9.14 -3.23 -24.96
CA ARG A 377 -9.05 -4.35 -25.92
C ARG A 377 -8.84 -5.70 -25.25
N PHE A 378 -8.32 -5.72 -24.02
CA PHE A 378 -8.03 -6.94 -23.26
C PHE A 378 -8.92 -7.06 -22.02
N ALA A 379 -10.01 -6.28 -21.93
CA ALA A 379 -10.89 -6.23 -20.77
C ALA A 379 -11.55 -7.59 -20.44
N SER A 380 -11.69 -8.48 -21.42
CA SER A 380 -12.26 -9.83 -21.24
C SER A 380 -11.23 -10.91 -20.90
N HIS A 381 -9.92 -10.66 -21.10
CA HIS A 381 -8.90 -11.68 -20.89
C HIS A 381 -8.84 -12.10 -19.41
N PRO A 382 -8.61 -13.38 -19.10
CA PRO A 382 -8.42 -13.80 -17.72
C PRO A 382 -7.14 -13.22 -17.10
N LEU A 383 -7.09 -13.30 -15.78
CA LEU A 383 -5.91 -13.06 -14.96
C LEU A 383 -5.22 -14.41 -14.75
N ILE A 384 -3.90 -14.47 -14.91
CA ILE A 384 -3.13 -15.69 -14.71
C ILE A 384 -2.58 -15.68 -13.29
N VAL A 385 -2.88 -16.73 -12.53
CA VAL A 385 -2.46 -16.84 -11.14
C VAL A 385 -1.14 -17.59 -11.08
N VAL A 386 -0.13 -16.95 -10.51
CA VAL A 386 1.21 -17.50 -10.37
C VAL A 386 1.70 -17.41 -8.93
N GLN A 387 2.41 -18.43 -8.47
CA GLN A 387 3.10 -18.43 -7.18
C GLN A 387 4.47 -19.05 -7.36
N ASP A 388 5.52 -18.39 -6.85
CA ASP A 388 6.91 -18.84 -6.98
C ASP A 388 7.29 -19.18 -8.44
N SER A 389 6.85 -18.33 -9.37
CA SER A 389 7.01 -18.47 -10.82
C SER A 389 6.30 -19.70 -11.45
N ARG A 390 5.48 -20.43 -10.70
CA ARG A 390 4.69 -21.56 -11.21
C ARG A 390 3.24 -21.16 -11.48
N LEU A 391 2.69 -21.67 -12.59
CA LEU A 391 1.28 -21.52 -12.93
C LEU A 391 0.41 -22.29 -11.92
N LEU A 392 -0.53 -21.59 -11.29
CA LEU A 392 -1.56 -22.19 -10.43
C LEU A 392 -2.90 -22.33 -11.15
N GLY A 393 -3.23 -21.40 -12.04
CA GLY A 393 -4.49 -21.40 -12.77
C GLY A 393 -4.82 -20.03 -13.35
N ILE A 394 -6.12 -19.81 -13.62
CA ILE A 394 -6.64 -18.53 -14.07
C ILE A 394 -7.80 -18.06 -13.19
N VAL A 395 -8.05 -16.76 -13.20
CA VAL A 395 -9.28 -16.14 -12.69
C VAL A 395 -9.92 -15.35 -13.81
N THR A 396 -11.20 -15.60 -14.08
CA THR A 396 -11.90 -14.84 -15.13
C THR A 396 -12.32 -13.47 -14.61
N VAL A 397 -12.41 -12.49 -15.52
CA VAL A 397 -12.93 -11.15 -15.18
C VAL A 397 -14.36 -11.25 -14.67
N HIS A 398 -15.16 -12.15 -15.24
CA HIS A 398 -16.49 -12.45 -14.74
C HIS A 398 -16.47 -12.94 -13.30
N ASP A 399 -15.60 -13.89 -12.93
CA ASP A 399 -15.50 -14.36 -11.54
C ASP A 399 -15.10 -13.22 -10.59
N VAL A 400 -14.16 -12.35 -10.98
CA VAL A 400 -13.81 -11.17 -10.18
C VAL A 400 -15.00 -10.24 -10.04
N LEU A 401 -15.62 -9.81 -11.14
CA LEU A 401 -16.74 -8.87 -11.13
C LEU A 401 -17.99 -9.44 -10.47
N SER A 402 -18.25 -10.73 -10.61
CA SER A 402 -19.33 -11.44 -9.91
C SER A 402 -19.02 -11.53 -8.43
N THR A 403 -17.78 -11.82 -8.05
CA THR A 403 -17.36 -11.81 -6.64
C THR A 403 -17.41 -10.40 -6.06
N VAL A 404 -17.07 -9.37 -6.83
CA VAL A 404 -17.15 -7.96 -6.42
C VAL A 404 -18.60 -7.50 -6.36
N SER A 405 -19.44 -7.94 -7.29
CA SER A 405 -20.88 -7.68 -7.28
C SER A 405 -21.56 -8.43 -6.15
N GLU A 406 -21.08 -9.62 -5.82
CA GLU A 406 -21.44 -10.35 -4.62
C GLU A 406 -20.95 -9.58 -3.40
N MET A 407 -19.70 -9.11 -3.33
CA MET A 407 -19.14 -8.23 -2.27
C MET A 407 -19.74 -6.82 -2.22
N SER A 408 -20.37 -6.36 -3.28
CA SER A 408 -21.10 -5.09 -3.34
C SER A 408 -22.56 -5.32 -2.94
N ARG A 409 -23.05 -6.55 -3.11
CA ARG A 409 -24.29 -7.08 -2.54
C ARG A 409 -24.10 -7.70 -1.15
N ASN A 410 -22.86 -7.87 -0.68
CA ASN A 410 -22.45 -8.61 0.52
C ASN A 410 -21.50 -7.74 1.35
N PRO A 411 -21.87 -7.36 2.57
CA PRO A 411 -21.92 -5.94 2.89
C PRO A 411 -20.64 -5.51 3.60
N LEU A 412 -19.47 -5.49 2.95
CA LEU A 412 -18.15 -5.33 3.60
C LEU A 412 -17.54 -3.91 3.56
N VAL A 413 -18.35 -2.87 3.40
CA VAL A 413 -18.04 -1.51 3.91
C VAL A 413 -18.74 -1.38 5.28
N ARG A 414 -18.14 -1.98 6.33
CA ARG A 414 -18.81 -2.17 7.64
C ARG A 414 -18.28 -1.31 8.78
N THR A 415 -17.66 -0.18 8.47
CA THR A 415 -17.51 0.91 9.46
C THR A 415 -18.21 2.14 8.94
N ALA A 416 -18.91 2.85 9.81
CA ALA A 416 -19.49 4.13 9.41
C ALA A 416 -18.34 5.10 9.01
N PRO A 417 -18.39 5.72 7.82
CA PRO A 417 -17.26 6.45 7.22
C PRO A 417 -16.66 7.55 8.11
N ILE A 418 -17.50 8.16 8.95
CA ILE A 418 -17.14 9.30 9.81
C ILE A 418 -16.63 8.85 11.18
N THR A 419 -17.16 7.76 11.73
CA THR A 419 -16.91 7.36 13.13
C THR A 419 -15.99 6.16 13.28
N GLY A 420 -15.80 5.38 12.20
CA GLY A 420 -15.03 4.14 12.23
C GLY A 420 -15.67 3.02 13.08
N MET A 421 -16.89 3.22 13.59
CA MET A 421 -17.64 2.23 14.38
C MET A 421 -18.27 1.16 13.48
N PRO A 422 -18.50 -0.08 13.96
CA PRO A 422 -19.27 -1.10 13.26
C PRO A 422 -20.59 -0.53 12.70
N GLY A 423 -20.90 -0.83 11.44
CA GLY A 423 -22.12 -0.36 10.77
C GLY A 423 -23.39 -1.14 11.15
N ARG A 424 -24.54 -0.73 10.60
CA ARG A 424 -25.86 -1.36 10.83
C ARG A 424 -25.87 -2.87 10.65
N ILE A 425 -25.10 -3.39 9.71
CA ILE A 425 -25.13 -4.82 9.38
C ILE A 425 -24.40 -5.66 10.45
N TYR A 426 -23.33 -5.13 11.05
CA TYR A 426 -22.73 -5.77 12.24
C TYR A 426 -23.64 -5.70 13.45
N ALA A 427 -24.38 -4.60 13.61
CA ALA A 427 -25.39 -4.51 14.66
C ALA A 427 -26.46 -5.60 14.51
N ASP A 428 -26.97 -5.82 13.29
CA ASP A 428 -27.98 -6.85 13.02
C ASP A 428 -27.44 -8.27 13.28
N GLU A 429 -26.22 -8.58 12.86
CA GLU A 429 -25.56 -9.88 13.11
C GLU A 429 -25.26 -10.12 14.59
N HIS A 430 -24.75 -9.09 15.28
CA HIS A 430 -24.47 -9.15 16.71
C HIS A 430 -25.75 -9.39 17.52
N LEU A 431 -26.83 -8.67 17.19
CA LEU A 431 -28.14 -8.88 17.81
C LEU A 431 -28.67 -10.30 17.53
N ALA A 432 -28.57 -10.80 16.30
CA ALA A 432 -29.03 -12.15 15.95
C ALA A 432 -28.25 -13.24 16.72
N ALA A 433 -26.93 -13.08 16.85
CA ALA A 433 -26.09 -13.99 17.64
C ALA A 433 -26.47 -13.95 19.13
N MET A 434 -26.67 -12.75 19.68
CA MET A 434 -27.10 -12.57 21.07
C MET A 434 -28.47 -13.16 21.34
N LEU A 435 -29.45 -12.95 20.46
CA LEU A 435 -30.81 -13.51 20.61
C LEU A 435 -30.77 -15.04 20.61
N SER A 436 -29.96 -15.63 19.74
CA SER A 436 -29.78 -17.09 19.65
C SER A 436 -29.13 -17.66 20.93
N GLN A 437 -28.17 -16.95 21.52
CA GLN A 437 -27.46 -17.37 22.73
C GLN A 437 -28.25 -17.08 24.03
N SER A 438 -29.10 -16.06 24.02
CA SER A 438 -29.83 -15.61 25.21
C SER A 438 -31.09 -16.43 25.49
N ALA A 439 -31.55 -17.24 24.53
CA ALA A 439 -32.71 -18.13 24.68
C ALA A 439 -32.56 -19.16 25.82
N SER A 440 -31.33 -19.47 26.22
CA SER A 440 -31.00 -20.41 27.30
C SER A 440 -30.60 -19.74 28.63
N LEU A 441 -30.52 -18.40 28.69
CA LEU A 441 -30.08 -17.64 29.87
C LEU A 441 -31.25 -17.10 30.70
N PRO A 442 -31.15 -17.09 32.04
CA PRO A 442 -32.10 -16.40 32.92
C PRO A 442 -32.15 -14.89 32.60
N ARG A 443 -33.33 -14.26 32.73
CA ARG A 443 -33.52 -12.81 32.48
C ARG A 443 -32.47 -11.91 33.16
N SER A 444 -32.12 -12.23 34.40
CA SER A 444 -31.13 -11.48 35.19
C SER A 444 -29.68 -11.55 34.66
N GLN A 445 -29.40 -12.44 33.71
CA GLN A 445 -28.10 -12.62 33.06
C GLN A 445 -28.13 -12.22 31.57
N GLN A 446 -29.30 -11.86 31.04
CA GLN A 446 -29.41 -11.37 29.67
C GLN A 446 -28.86 -9.96 29.56
N HIS A 447 -28.18 -9.68 28.44
CA HIS A 447 -27.63 -8.37 28.16
C HIS A 447 -28.73 -7.31 27.96
N ASP A 448 -28.36 -6.06 28.24
CA ASP A 448 -29.15 -4.87 27.96
C ASP A 448 -28.80 -4.33 26.57
N ALA A 449 -29.76 -3.67 25.92
CA ALA A 449 -29.53 -2.92 24.69
C ALA A 449 -29.95 -1.46 24.88
N MET A 450 -29.17 -0.54 24.33
CA MET A 450 -29.43 0.89 24.35
C MET A 450 -29.27 1.49 22.95
N LEU A 451 -30.25 2.24 22.51
CA LEU A 451 -30.15 3.09 21.33
C LEU A 451 -29.84 4.52 21.77
N VAL A 452 -28.80 5.13 21.21
CA VAL A 452 -28.39 6.50 21.51
C VAL A 452 -28.51 7.35 20.26
N ASP A 453 -29.21 8.48 20.33
CA ASP A 453 -29.28 9.50 19.27
C ASP A 453 -28.88 10.89 19.78
N ILE A 454 -28.41 11.78 18.90
CA ILE A 454 -28.05 13.15 19.27
C ILE A 454 -29.30 14.02 19.11
N ARG A 455 -29.76 14.61 20.21
CA ARG A 455 -30.93 15.49 20.13
C ARG A 455 -30.63 16.72 19.30
N HIS A 456 -31.58 17.09 18.43
CA HIS A 456 -31.51 18.28 17.58
C HIS A 456 -30.29 18.30 16.63
N PHE A 457 -29.80 17.12 16.21
CA PHE A 457 -28.62 17.03 15.34
C PHE A 457 -28.78 17.78 14.00
N SER A 458 -29.95 17.67 13.35
CA SER A 458 -30.23 18.42 12.12
C SER A 458 -30.23 19.94 12.34
N ASP A 459 -30.76 20.41 13.48
CA ASP A 459 -30.76 21.84 13.84
C ASP A 459 -29.32 22.32 14.11
N TYR A 460 -28.49 21.47 14.71
CA TYR A 460 -27.06 21.75 14.93
C TYR A 460 -26.31 21.87 13.60
N ASN A 461 -26.49 20.93 12.67
CA ASN A 461 -25.86 20.99 11.35
C ASN A 461 -26.32 22.23 10.56
N GLY A 462 -27.60 22.61 10.70
CA GLY A 462 -28.13 23.83 10.10
C GLY A 462 -27.52 25.11 10.69
N ALA A 463 -27.12 25.09 11.95
CA ALA A 463 -26.57 26.24 12.66
C ALA A 463 -25.04 26.38 12.57
N TYR A 464 -24.31 25.25 12.63
CA TYR A 464 -22.86 25.20 12.79
C TYR A 464 -22.14 24.56 11.59
N GLY A 465 -22.89 24.02 10.63
CA GLY A 465 -22.36 23.34 9.45
C GLY A 465 -22.05 21.86 9.70
N TYR A 466 -21.95 21.12 8.59
CA TYR A 466 -21.76 19.66 8.62
C TYR A 466 -20.39 19.23 9.18
N GLU A 467 -19.36 20.06 9.05
CA GLU A 467 -18.02 19.74 9.60
C GLU A 467 -18.03 19.65 11.13
N LEU A 468 -18.70 20.61 11.81
CA LEU A 468 -18.91 20.55 13.26
C LEU A 468 -19.87 19.42 13.65
N GLY A 469 -20.86 19.14 12.80
CA GLY A 469 -21.72 17.95 12.92
C GLY A 469 -20.95 16.63 12.95
N ASP A 470 -20.01 16.46 12.02
CA ASP A 470 -19.17 15.26 11.93
C ASP A 470 -18.24 15.13 13.15
N GLN A 471 -17.69 16.25 13.63
CA GLN A 471 -16.91 16.28 14.88
C GLN A 471 -17.77 15.88 16.09
N LEU A 472 -19.02 16.33 16.15
CA LEU A 472 -19.94 15.94 17.22
C LEU A 472 -20.26 14.43 17.21
N LEU A 473 -20.40 13.83 16.03
CA LEU A 473 -20.55 12.36 15.88
C LEU A 473 -19.28 11.62 16.35
N GLN A 474 -18.10 12.16 16.05
CA GLN A 474 -16.83 11.61 16.51
C GLN A 474 -16.67 11.73 18.03
N GLU A 475 -17.11 12.83 18.64
CA GLU A 475 -17.09 12.99 20.10
C GLU A 475 -18.04 12.02 20.81
N LEU A 476 -19.24 11.76 20.27
CA LEU A 476 -20.12 10.72 20.81
C LEU A 476 -19.47 9.33 20.71
N CYS A 477 -18.83 9.04 19.57
CA CYS A 477 -18.08 7.79 19.36
C CYS A 477 -16.94 7.64 20.40
N ASN A 478 -16.17 8.70 20.62
CA ASN A 478 -15.10 8.72 21.61
C ASN A 478 -15.63 8.56 23.04
N ALA A 479 -16.74 9.23 23.38
CA ALA A 479 -17.38 9.09 24.68
C ALA A 479 -17.88 7.65 24.92
N LEU A 480 -18.48 7.01 23.92
CA LEU A 480 -18.89 5.59 23.99
C LEU A 480 -17.69 4.65 24.20
N ARG A 481 -16.58 4.88 23.47
CA ARG A 481 -15.35 4.07 23.62
C ARG A 481 -14.78 4.16 25.03
N ILE A 482 -14.66 5.39 25.54
CA ILE A 482 -14.00 5.64 26.83
C ILE A 482 -14.89 5.25 28.00
N GLU A 483 -16.18 5.60 27.97
CA GLU A 483 -17.06 5.45 29.12
C GLU A 483 -17.79 4.12 29.18
N VAL A 484 -18.02 3.46 28.04
CA VAL A 484 -18.88 2.26 28.01
C VAL A 484 -18.09 1.05 27.54
N MET A 485 -17.38 1.14 26.42
CA MET A 485 -16.68 -0.01 25.84
C MET A 485 -15.44 -0.44 26.62
N SER A 486 -14.77 0.49 27.31
CA SER A 486 -13.58 0.20 28.13
C SER A 486 -13.88 -0.64 29.39
N CYS A 487 -15.14 -0.67 29.84
CA CYS A 487 -15.53 -1.23 31.13
C CYS A 487 -15.67 -2.75 31.13
N SER A 488 -15.91 -3.36 29.96
CA SER A 488 -16.04 -4.81 29.85
C SER A 488 -15.80 -5.26 28.40
N PRO A 489 -15.09 -6.40 28.19
CA PRO A 489 -14.88 -6.97 26.86
C PRO A 489 -16.18 -7.47 26.21
N HIS A 490 -17.29 -7.54 26.96
CA HIS A 490 -18.60 -7.98 26.49
C HIS A 490 -19.51 -6.82 26.05
N VAL A 491 -18.95 -5.61 25.93
CA VAL A 491 -19.66 -4.42 25.41
C VAL A 491 -19.44 -4.34 23.90
N PHE A 492 -20.53 -4.10 23.18
CA PHE A 492 -20.53 -3.84 21.74
C PHE A 492 -21.20 -2.50 21.45
N ALA A 493 -20.63 -1.74 20.53
CA ALA A 493 -21.22 -0.50 20.04
C ALA A 493 -21.13 -0.43 18.51
N ALA A 494 -22.16 0.13 17.87
CA ALA A 494 -22.25 0.26 16.42
C ALA A 494 -22.91 1.60 16.03
N HIS A 495 -22.45 2.20 14.93
CA HIS A 495 -23.11 3.35 14.31
C HIS A 495 -24.07 2.83 13.22
N ILE A 496 -25.37 2.98 13.46
CA ILE A 496 -26.42 2.34 12.66
C ILE A 496 -27.10 3.27 11.64
N GLY A 497 -26.77 4.57 11.64
CA GLY A 497 -27.18 5.55 10.63
C GLY A 497 -27.47 6.94 11.21
N ASP A 498 -27.17 7.99 10.44
CA ASP A 498 -27.30 9.41 10.79
C ASP A 498 -26.55 9.77 12.09
N ASP A 499 -27.30 9.92 13.19
CA ASP A 499 -26.83 10.25 14.53
C ASP A 499 -27.06 9.11 15.53
N ARG A 500 -27.41 7.91 15.05
CA ARG A 500 -27.89 6.79 15.88
C ARG A 500 -26.83 5.74 16.11
N PHE A 501 -26.70 5.34 17.37
CA PHE A 501 -25.76 4.32 17.83
C PHE A 501 -26.50 3.23 18.60
N LEU A 502 -26.18 1.97 18.31
CA LEU A 502 -26.59 0.82 19.10
C LEU A 502 -25.48 0.46 20.07
N VAL A 503 -25.82 0.21 21.33
CA VAL A 503 -24.91 -0.30 22.35
C VAL A 503 -25.54 -1.49 23.05
N THR A 504 -24.81 -2.58 23.24
CA THR A 504 -25.24 -3.72 24.04
C THR A 504 -24.19 -4.06 25.08
N ALA A 505 -24.59 -4.41 26.29
CA ALA A 505 -23.67 -4.75 27.37
C ALA A 505 -24.29 -5.74 28.36
N PRO A 506 -23.49 -6.36 29.24
CA PRO A 506 -24.01 -7.14 30.36
C PRO A 506 -24.99 -6.33 31.23
N PRO A 507 -25.95 -7.01 31.90
CA PRO A 507 -27.00 -6.34 32.64
C PRO A 507 -26.46 -5.35 33.68
N GLY A 508 -27.02 -4.15 33.71
CA GLY A 508 -26.66 -3.08 34.65
C GLY A 508 -25.48 -2.18 34.22
N VAL A 509 -24.62 -2.63 33.29
CA VAL A 509 -23.46 -1.84 32.84
C VAL A 509 -23.88 -0.53 32.16
N LEU A 510 -24.88 -0.59 31.27
CA LEU A 510 -25.34 0.61 30.55
C LEU A 510 -25.92 1.65 31.53
N MET A 511 -26.65 1.20 32.55
CA MET A 511 -27.24 2.10 33.55
C MET A 511 -26.18 2.80 34.39
N ASP A 512 -25.16 2.05 34.83
CA ASP A 512 -24.06 2.58 35.65
C ASP A 512 -23.20 3.60 34.89
N ARG A 513 -22.93 3.32 33.61
CA ARG A 513 -22.05 4.16 32.77
C ARG A 513 -22.74 5.33 32.08
N LEU A 514 -24.08 5.31 31.99
CA LEU A 514 -24.84 6.35 31.28
C LEU A 514 -24.62 7.78 31.81
N PRO A 515 -24.57 8.05 33.13
CA PRO A 515 -24.27 9.40 33.64
C PRO A 515 -22.88 9.91 33.20
N HIS A 516 -21.89 9.01 33.15
CA HIS A 516 -20.53 9.34 32.72
C HIS A 516 -20.48 9.65 31.21
N LEU A 517 -21.15 8.82 30.40
CA LEU A 517 -21.32 9.05 28.96
C LEU A 517 -21.96 10.42 28.68
N VAL A 518 -23.06 10.74 29.38
CA VAL A 518 -23.77 12.01 29.25
C VAL A 518 -22.86 13.18 29.62
N SER A 519 -22.20 13.11 30.79
CA SER A 519 -21.34 14.20 31.25
C SER A 519 -20.20 14.50 30.27
N ARG A 520 -19.55 13.44 29.75
CA ARG A 520 -18.44 13.58 28.80
C ARG A 520 -18.89 14.16 27.47
N PHE A 521 -20.01 13.66 26.93
CA PHE A 521 -20.54 14.16 25.67
C PHE A 521 -21.02 15.62 25.79
N GLU A 522 -21.76 15.98 26.85
CA GLU A 522 -22.22 17.36 27.06
C GLU A 522 -21.05 18.34 27.22
N GLN A 523 -19.96 17.93 27.88
CA GLN A 523 -18.72 18.74 27.96
C GLN A 523 -18.08 18.95 26.58
N ALA A 524 -17.92 17.88 25.80
CA ALA A 524 -17.34 17.95 24.46
C ALA A 524 -18.20 18.80 23.51
N ALA A 525 -19.53 18.59 23.54
CA ALA A 525 -20.48 19.36 22.75
C ALA A 525 -20.48 20.85 23.11
N SER A 526 -20.36 21.18 24.41
CA SER A 526 -20.24 22.57 24.87
C SER A 526 -18.94 23.21 24.41
N ALA A 527 -17.82 22.48 24.40
CA ALA A 527 -16.54 22.99 23.92
C ALA A 527 -16.56 23.28 22.41
N LEU A 528 -17.13 22.37 21.62
CA LEU A 528 -17.30 22.55 20.17
C LEU A 528 -18.22 23.74 19.84
N SER A 529 -19.25 23.95 20.65
CA SER A 529 -20.24 25.02 20.43
C SER A 529 -19.81 26.40 20.98
N ALA A 530 -18.70 26.48 21.72
CA ALA A 530 -18.17 27.72 22.30
C ALA A 530 -17.16 28.44 21.37
N ALA A 531 -16.83 27.88 20.21
CA ALA A 531 -15.94 28.49 19.22
C ALA A 531 -16.60 29.73 18.55
N PRO A 532 -15.86 30.83 18.32
CA PRO A 532 -16.45 32.10 17.91
C PRO A 532 -16.79 32.09 16.41
N ILE A 533 -18.08 31.91 16.09
CA ILE A 533 -18.64 32.30 14.80
C ILE A 533 -19.79 33.28 15.08
N GLY A 534 -19.79 34.37 14.32
CA GLY A 534 -20.52 35.61 14.61
C GLY A 534 -22.01 35.48 14.90
N GLU A 535 -22.44 36.36 15.80
CA GLU A 535 -23.79 36.86 16.08
C GLU A 535 -24.97 35.87 16.26
N GLN A 536 -25.57 36.02 17.46
CA GLN A 536 -26.91 35.60 17.90
C GLN A 536 -27.16 34.11 18.13
N THR A 537 -27.13 33.68 19.40
CA THR A 537 -27.97 32.56 19.88
C THR A 537 -28.37 32.72 21.35
N SER A 538 -29.16 33.76 21.66
CA SER A 538 -29.95 33.77 22.89
C SER A 538 -31.07 32.72 22.79
N GLY A 539 -30.99 31.65 23.58
CA GLY A 539 -32.12 30.76 23.88
C GLY A 539 -32.10 29.34 23.28
N ARG A 540 -31.00 28.83 22.73
CA ARG A 540 -30.96 27.43 22.25
C ARG A 540 -30.76 26.46 23.41
N GLU A 541 -31.65 25.45 23.52
CA GLU A 541 -31.45 24.29 24.40
C GLU A 541 -30.09 23.66 24.08
N GLY A 542 -29.31 23.30 25.11
CA GLY A 542 -28.00 22.66 24.89
C GLY A 542 -28.13 21.35 24.12
N ILE A 543 -27.06 20.91 23.48
CA ILE A 543 -27.03 19.62 22.76
C ILE A 543 -26.70 18.50 23.73
N GLY A 544 -27.47 17.42 23.65
CA GLY A 544 -27.32 16.24 24.49
C GLY A 544 -27.77 14.99 23.74
N ILE A 545 -27.69 13.85 24.40
CA ILE A 545 -28.09 12.56 23.84
C ILE A 545 -29.46 12.12 24.32
N ARG A 546 -30.19 11.40 23.48
CA ARG A 546 -31.34 10.59 23.87
C ARG A 546 -30.87 9.14 23.96
N ALA A 547 -30.99 8.54 25.14
CA ALA A 547 -30.77 7.12 25.35
C ALA A 547 -32.12 6.41 25.49
N VAL A 548 -32.35 5.35 24.72
CA VAL A 548 -33.50 4.46 24.86
C VAL A 548 -32.97 3.11 25.32
N LEU A 549 -33.29 2.72 26.54
CA LEU A 549 -32.75 1.50 27.15
C LEU A 549 -33.83 0.41 27.23
N ALA A 550 -33.47 -0.77 26.75
CA ALA A 550 -34.23 -2.01 26.85
C ALA A 550 -33.43 -3.04 27.66
N PRO A 551 -33.72 -3.21 28.96
CA PRO A 551 -33.10 -4.24 29.78
C PRO A 551 -33.51 -5.63 29.31
N SER A 552 -32.62 -6.62 29.39
CA SER A 552 -32.91 -8.02 29.03
C SER A 552 -33.69 -8.15 27.71
N PHE A 553 -33.28 -7.39 26.69
CA PHE A 553 -34.07 -7.17 25.47
C PHE A 553 -34.35 -8.46 24.70
N ALA A 554 -33.48 -9.46 24.85
CA ALA A 554 -33.59 -10.73 24.15
C ALA A 554 -34.86 -11.53 24.52
N SER A 555 -35.41 -11.32 25.72
CA SER A 555 -36.69 -11.93 26.13
C SER A 555 -37.94 -11.22 25.60
N GLN A 556 -37.78 -10.10 24.89
CA GLN A 556 -38.88 -9.23 24.45
C GLN A 556 -39.08 -9.25 22.92
N VAL A 557 -38.16 -9.84 22.17
CA VAL A 557 -38.12 -9.77 20.70
C VAL A 557 -37.64 -11.10 20.11
N GLU A 558 -38.20 -11.47 18.96
CA GLU A 558 -37.89 -12.74 18.28
C GLU A 558 -36.68 -12.64 17.34
N ASP A 559 -36.43 -11.45 16.77
CA ASP A 559 -35.37 -11.21 15.81
C ASP A 559 -34.76 -9.80 15.96
N ALA A 560 -33.63 -9.56 15.27
CA ALA A 560 -32.93 -8.27 15.30
C ALA A 560 -33.81 -7.12 14.79
N ARG A 561 -34.73 -7.37 13.85
CA ARG A 561 -35.68 -6.35 13.36
C ARG A 561 -36.67 -5.94 14.46
N GLY A 562 -37.10 -6.89 15.28
CA GLY A 562 -37.92 -6.69 16.46
C GLY A 562 -37.29 -5.73 17.45
N VAL A 563 -35.96 -5.80 17.64
CA VAL A 563 -35.21 -4.88 18.51
C VAL A 563 -35.36 -3.42 18.06
N PHE A 564 -35.15 -3.13 16.79
CA PHE A 564 -35.28 -1.76 16.26
C PHE A 564 -36.72 -1.27 16.25
N ARG A 565 -37.68 -2.16 15.96
CA ARG A 565 -39.11 -1.83 16.04
C ARG A 565 -39.51 -1.47 17.47
N MET A 566 -39.07 -2.25 18.46
CA MET A 566 -39.28 -1.96 19.87
C MET A 566 -38.73 -0.59 20.27
N PHE A 567 -37.49 -0.25 19.86
CA PHE A 567 -36.94 1.08 20.12
C PHE A 567 -37.74 2.20 19.43
N GLY A 568 -38.22 1.98 18.20
CA GLY A 568 -39.08 2.92 17.49
C GLY A 568 -40.43 3.15 18.19
N GLU A 569 -41.07 2.08 18.66
CA GLU A 569 -42.32 2.14 19.42
C GLU A 569 -42.13 2.86 20.77
N MET A 570 -41.04 2.57 21.50
CA MET A 570 -40.70 3.27 22.74
C MET A 570 -40.47 4.78 22.53
N LYS A 571 -39.80 5.15 21.43
CA LYS A 571 -39.58 6.55 21.05
C LYS A 571 -40.90 7.25 20.69
N ALA A 572 -41.73 6.63 19.86
CA ALA A 572 -43.03 7.16 19.45
C ALA A 572 -44.01 7.28 20.63
N ALA A 573 -44.00 6.33 21.56
CA ALA A 573 -44.82 6.37 22.78
C ALA A 573 -44.44 7.55 23.68
N ALA A 574 -43.14 7.83 23.84
CA ALA A 574 -42.65 8.98 24.61
C ALA A 574 -43.06 10.32 23.97
N GLU A 575 -43.00 10.41 22.64
CA GLU A 575 -43.39 11.61 21.89
C GLU A 575 -44.91 11.86 21.94
N ASN A 576 -45.74 10.81 21.84
CA ASN A 576 -47.21 10.92 21.87
C ASN A 576 -47.80 11.20 23.27
N THR A 577 -47.12 10.78 24.33
CA THR A 577 -47.59 10.97 25.72
C THR A 577 -47.12 12.30 26.33
N GLY A 578 -46.34 13.10 25.60
CA GLY A 578 -45.69 14.31 26.11
C GLY A 578 -44.64 14.03 27.20
N HIS A 579 -44.26 12.77 27.38
CA HIS A 579 -43.34 12.32 28.41
C HIS A 579 -41.90 12.56 27.93
N LYS A 580 -41.25 13.60 28.45
CA LYS A 580 -39.90 14.04 28.03
C LYS A 580 -38.75 13.08 28.42
N GLY A 581 -39.06 11.90 28.96
CA GLY A 581 -38.07 10.98 29.51
C GLY A 581 -37.49 11.44 30.86
N GLU A 582 -36.71 10.57 31.49
CA GLU A 582 -35.93 10.91 32.69
C GLU A 582 -34.75 11.81 32.27
N ARG A 583 -34.62 12.99 32.90
CA ARG A 583 -33.55 13.93 32.58
C ARG A 583 -32.23 13.43 33.17
N LEU A 584 -31.23 13.16 32.32
CA LEU A 584 -29.92 12.64 32.72
C LEU A 584 -28.87 13.73 32.93
N GLY A 585 -29.02 14.87 32.25
CA GLY A 585 -28.07 15.98 32.23
C GLY A 585 -28.75 17.31 31.92
N SER A 586 -28.00 18.30 31.44
CA SER A 586 -28.60 19.57 31.06
C SER A 586 -29.53 19.41 29.87
N SER A 587 -29.18 18.52 28.94
CA SER A 587 -29.87 18.36 27.67
C SER A 587 -30.15 16.90 27.28
N SER A 588 -29.56 15.94 27.99
CA SER A 588 -29.71 14.51 27.71
C SER A 588 -30.90 13.88 28.45
N VAL A 589 -31.53 12.88 27.82
CA VAL A 589 -32.75 12.21 28.32
C VAL A 589 -32.69 10.70 28.18
N LEU A 590 -33.35 9.98 29.09
CA LEU A 590 -33.49 8.52 29.11
C LEU A 590 -34.95 8.11 28.92
N LEU A 591 -35.18 7.16 28.02
CA LEU A 591 -36.44 6.46 27.83
C LEU A 591 -36.27 4.98 28.24
N ARG A 592 -37.16 4.48 29.10
CA ARG A 592 -37.16 3.07 29.55
C ARG A 592 -38.51 2.42 29.32
N ASN A 593 -38.52 1.10 29.14
CA ASN A 593 -39.74 0.32 29.08
C ASN A 593 -40.33 0.21 30.51
N GLN A 594 -41.61 0.57 30.70
CA GLN A 594 -42.25 0.66 32.03
C GLN A 594 -42.64 -0.71 32.65
N SER A 595 -42.12 -1.80 32.11
CA SER A 595 -42.51 -3.17 32.48
C SER A 595 -41.47 -3.86 33.39
N GLU A 596 -41.06 -3.25 34.51
CA GLU A 596 -40.60 -3.88 35.79
C GLU A 596 -40.08 -2.81 36.79
N PRO A 597 -40.09 -3.08 38.12
CA PRO A 597 -40.08 -2.06 39.16
C PRO A 597 -38.71 -1.43 39.43
N VAL A 598 -38.74 -0.17 39.84
CA VAL A 598 -37.63 0.58 40.43
C VAL A 598 -37.02 -0.23 41.60
N PRO A 599 -35.72 -0.58 41.58
CA PRO A 599 -35.06 -1.01 42.81
C PRO A 599 -35.06 0.19 43.76
N LEU A 600 -35.69 0.00 44.92
CA LEU A 600 -35.71 0.95 46.03
C LEU A 600 -34.31 1.56 46.23
N ARG A 601 -34.25 2.89 46.27
CA ARG A 601 -33.13 3.63 46.86
C ARG A 601 -32.81 3.01 48.22
N LEU A 602 -31.67 2.38 48.36
CA LEU A 602 -31.04 2.23 49.66
C LEU A 602 -30.32 3.55 49.95
N THR A 603 -31.02 4.41 50.66
CA THR A 603 -30.40 5.43 51.49
C THR A 603 -29.49 4.74 52.51
N ALA A 604 -28.21 5.06 52.48
CA ALA A 604 -27.36 5.21 53.66
C ALA A 604 -26.29 6.27 53.34
#